data_AF-A0A656GJG8-F1
#
_entry.id   AF-A0A656GJG8-F1
#
_cell.length_a   1.000
_cell.length_b   1.000
_cell.length_c   1.000
_cell.angle_alpha   90.00
_cell.angle_beta   90.00
_cell.angle_gamma   90.00
#
_symmetry.space_group_name_H-M   'P 1'
#
loop_
_entity.id
_entity.type
_entity.pdbx_description
1 polymer ?
#
loop_
_entity_poly.entity_id
_entity_poly.type
_entity_poly.pdbx_seq_one_letter_code
_entity_poly.pdbx_strand_id
1 'polypeptide(L)'
;NGTGSHDMALNFGIRGLNPRLASRSTVLMDGIPVPFAPYGQPQLSFAPISMGNMDAVDVVRGGGAVRYGPQNVGGIVNFVTRAIPDAPTLKGGIQTETSPSSSHDGFKTTGNLLAGGTADNGLGGAILYSGVRGGDWREHSDTQIDDLILKGKYQIDEANSLNAMAQYYDGEAQMPGGLNVRDYDADPYQS
;
A
#
# COMPACT_ATOMS: atom_id res chain seq x y z
N ASN A 1 -22.95 2.81 -0.46
CA ASN A 1 -22.07 1.66 -0.76
C ASN A 1 -21.17 2.05 -1.89
N GLY A 2 -19.89 2.28 -1.59
CA GLY A 2 -18.93 2.80 -2.56
C GLY A 2 -17.62 2.05 -2.44
N THR A 3 -16.81 2.14 -3.50
CA THR A 3 -15.53 1.48 -3.81
C THR A 3 -14.39 1.64 -2.79
N GLY A 4 -14.70 1.63 -1.49
CA GLY A 4 -13.74 1.78 -0.40
C GLY A 4 -13.78 0.64 0.61
N SER A 5 -14.61 -0.38 0.42
CA SER A 5 -14.74 -1.53 1.32
C SER A 5 -13.98 -2.75 0.82
N HIS A 6 -12.80 -2.55 0.22
CA HIS A 6 -11.95 -3.62 -0.29
C HIS A 6 -10.47 -3.27 -0.10
N ASP A 7 -9.62 -4.28 -0.16
CA ASP A 7 -8.19 -4.19 0.16
C ASP A 7 -7.37 -3.26 -0.76
N MET A 8 -7.81 -3.09 -2.02
CA MET A 8 -7.12 -2.19 -2.95
C MET A 8 -7.42 -0.71 -2.71
N ALA A 9 -8.41 -0.38 -1.87
CA ALA A 9 -8.72 1.00 -1.53
C ALA A 9 -8.03 1.40 -0.22
N LEU A 10 -7.63 2.67 -0.12
CA LEU A 10 -6.99 3.18 1.09
C LEU A 10 -7.90 4.17 1.80
N ASN A 11 -8.27 3.87 3.05
CA ASN A 11 -9.09 4.74 3.87
C ASN A 11 -8.34 5.16 5.14
N PHE A 12 -8.03 6.45 5.26
CA PHE A 12 -7.57 7.05 6.50
C PHE A 12 -7.89 8.55 6.52
N GLY A 13 -8.03 9.12 7.72
CA GLY A 13 -8.24 10.54 7.93
C GLY A 13 -7.29 11.07 8.99
N ILE A 14 -6.78 12.28 8.79
CA ILE A 14 -5.93 12.96 9.77
C ILE A 14 -6.75 14.05 10.46
N ARG A 15 -6.71 14.09 11.79
CA ARG A 15 -7.39 15.12 12.63
C ARG A 15 -8.90 15.25 12.35
N GLY A 16 -9.60 14.13 12.13
CA GLY A 16 -11.06 14.13 11.90
C GLY A 16 -11.50 14.56 10.49
N LEU A 17 -10.56 14.80 9.58
CA LEU A 17 -10.87 14.96 8.16
C LEU A 17 -11.49 13.67 7.61
N ASN A 18 -12.31 13.82 6.56
CA ASN A 18 -13.02 12.70 5.95
C ASN A 18 -12.05 11.57 5.58
N PRO A 19 -12.18 10.37 6.19
CA PRO A 19 -11.23 9.28 5.99
C PRO A 19 -11.46 8.49 4.70
N ARG A 20 -12.64 8.67 4.07
CA ARG A 20 -13.04 7.91 2.89
C ARG A 20 -12.06 8.15 1.74
N LEU A 21 -11.45 7.07 1.26
CA LEU A 21 -10.51 7.03 0.15
C LEU A 21 -9.32 7.98 0.31
N ALA A 22 -8.91 8.29 1.56
CA ALA A 22 -7.72 9.05 1.93
C ALA A 22 -7.55 10.42 1.20
N SER A 23 -8.64 11.01 0.72
CA SER A 23 -8.60 12.14 -0.23
C SER A 23 -8.18 13.50 0.35
N ARG A 24 -7.88 13.57 1.65
CA ARG A 24 -7.64 14.82 2.39
C ARG A 24 -6.20 15.00 2.87
N SER A 25 -5.31 14.08 2.50
CA SER A 25 -3.88 14.17 2.75
C SER A 25 -3.12 13.98 1.44
N THR A 26 -1.92 14.54 1.31
CA THR A 26 -1.04 14.23 0.18
C THR A 26 -0.44 12.85 0.39
N VAL A 27 -0.80 11.89 -0.46
CA VAL A 27 -0.30 10.51 -0.37
C VAL A 27 0.80 10.28 -1.39
N LEU A 28 1.96 9.86 -0.89
CA LEU A 28 3.19 9.69 -1.66
C LEU A 28 3.78 8.30 -1.42
N MET A 29 4.53 7.79 -2.39
CA MET A 29 5.41 6.64 -2.24
C MET A 29 6.80 7.06 -2.74
N ASP A 30 7.80 7.04 -1.86
CA ASP A 30 9.13 7.62 -2.12
C ASP A 30 9.07 9.05 -2.71
N GLY A 31 8.09 9.85 -2.28
CA GLY A 31 7.86 11.20 -2.79
C GLY A 31 7.09 11.28 -4.12
N ILE A 32 6.79 10.16 -4.78
CA ILE A 32 5.99 10.10 -6.01
C ILE A 32 4.49 10.08 -5.64
N PRO A 33 3.63 10.90 -6.27
CA PRO A 33 2.19 10.86 -6.01
C PRO A 33 1.57 9.49 -6.26
N VAL A 34 0.87 8.96 -5.27
CA VAL A 34 0.18 7.66 -5.36
C VAL A 34 -1.16 7.76 -6.10
N PRO A 35 -2.01 8.79 -5.90
CA PRO A 35 -3.27 8.87 -6.62
C PRO A 35 -3.02 8.96 -8.13
N PHE A 36 -3.79 8.20 -8.92
CA PHE A 36 -3.73 8.25 -10.40
C PHE A 36 -4.09 9.63 -10.96
N ALA A 37 -4.88 10.42 -10.23
CA ALA A 37 -5.23 11.80 -10.56
C ALA A 37 -5.09 12.71 -9.32
N PRO A 38 -3.86 13.11 -8.91
CA PRO A 38 -3.61 13.81 -7.64
C PRO A 38 -4.43 15.09 -7.42
N TYR A 39 -4.78 15.79 -8.51
CA TYR A 39 -5.55 17.03 -8.47
C TYR A 39 -7.05 16.80 -8.69
N GLY A 40 -7.43 16.12 -9.78
CA GLY A 40 -8.82 16.00 -10.22
C GLY A 40 -9.64 14.97 -9.46
N GLN A 41 -9.01 13.86 -9.05
CA GLN A 41 -9.67 12.77 -8.33
C GLN A 41 -8.67 12.10 -7.37
N PRO A 42 -8.37 12.74 -6.22
CA PRO A 42 -7.40 12.22 -5.25
C PRO A 42 -7.91 11.04 -4.43
N GLN A 43 -9.14 10.56 -4.70
CA GLN A 43 -9.73 9.43 -4.00
C GLN A 43 -9.00 8.14 -4.36
N LEU A 44 -8.37 7.53 -3.36
CA LEU A 44 -7.68 6.25 -3.47
C LEU A 44 -8.64 5.05 -3.40
N SER A 45 -9.56 4.95 -4.36
CA SER A 45 -10.31 3.70 -4.63
C SER A 45 -9.42 2.60 -5.20
N PHE A 46 -8.25 2.99 -5.70
CA PHE A 46 -7.16 2.10 -6.08
C PHE A 46 -5.87 2.74 -5.56
N ALA A 47 -5.24 2.11 -4.58
CA ALA A 47 -4.00 2.54 -3.95
C ALA A 47 -2.92 1.50 -4.28
N PRO A 48 -2.05 1.75 -5.28
CA PRO A 48 -0.99 0.81 -5.67
C PRO A 48 0.17 0.81 -4.65
N ILE A 49 -0.12 0.41 -3.41
CA ILE A 49 0.80 0.38 -2.27
C ILE A 49 0.56 -0.94 -1.54
N SER A 50 1.62 -1.71 -1.34
CA SER A 50 1.58 -2.90 -0.50
C SER A 50 2.55 -2.79 0.67
N MET A 51 2.06 -3.02 1.89
CA MET A 51 2.86 -2.89 3.12
C MET A 51 4.09 -3.82 3.14
N GLY A 52 4.03 -4.97 2.47
CA GLY A 52 5.18 -5.88 2.33
C GLY A 52 6.40 -5.25 1.66
N ASN A 53 6.18 -4.28 0.77
CA ASN A 53 7.24 -3.55 0.04
C ASN A 53 7.75 -2.32 0.79
N MET A 54 7.17 -1.98 1.95
CA MET A 54 7.50 -0.77 2.71
C MET A 54 8.48 -1.07 3.84
N ASP A 55 9.33 -0.08 4.15
CA ASP A 55 10.19 -0.04 5.32
C ASP A 55 9.57 0.82 6.43
N ALA A 56 8.94 1.92 6.04
CA ALA A 56 8.32 2.87 6.95
C ALA A 56 7.10 3.56 6.33
N VAL A 57 6.27 4.14 7.20
CA VAL A 57 5.17 5.04 6.82
C VAL A 57 5.37 6.36 7.55
N ASP A 58 5.74 7.40 6.82
CA ASP A 58 6.02 8.72 7.34
C ASP A 58 4.77 9.60 7.31
N VAL A 59 4.24 9.93 8.49
CA VAL A 59 3.04 10.77 8.63
C VAL A 59 3.41 12.17 9.12
N VAL A 60 3.57 13.10 8.16
CA VAL A 60 3.90 14.50 8.42
C VAL A 60 2.60 15.32 8.52
N ARG A 61 2.04 15.39 9.74
CA ARG A 61 0.76 16.09 10.02
C ARG A 61 0.81 17.61 9.89
N GLY A 62 2.00 18.22 9.74
CA GLY A 62 2.20 19.67 9.64
C GLY A 62 3.62 20.03 9.23
N GLY A 63 3.83 21.24 8.72
CA GLY A 63 5.15 21.75 8.30
C GLY A 63 5.59 21.33 6.88
N GLY A 64 5.02 20.27 6.30
CA GLY A 64 5.37 19.81 4.95
C GLY A 64 4.56 20.43 3.79
N ALA A 65 3.51 21.20 4.09
CA ALA A 65 2.57 21.73 3.09
C ALA A 65 3.21 22.65 2.03
N VAL A 66 4.37 23.23 2.32
CA VAL A 66 5.11 24.08 1.35
C VAL A 66 5.78 23.25 0.26
N ARG A 67 6.30 22.06 0.60
CA ARG A 67 7.06 21.20 -0.31
C ARG A 67 6.19 20.20 -1.05
N TYR A 68 5.04 19.86 -0.49
CA TYR A 68 4.20 18.77 -0.96
C TYR A 68 2.74 19.22 -1.06
N GLY A 69 2.11 18.84 -2.18
CA GLY A 69 0.72 19.07 -2.50
C GLY A 69 0.33 18.30 -3.77
N PRO A 70 -0.95 18.29 -4.16
CA PRO A 70 -2.11 18.95 -3.54
C PRO A 70 -2.68 18.16 -2.34
N GLN A 71 -3.84 18.57 -1.81
CA GLN A 71 -4.56 17.90 -0.69
C GLN A 71 -3.80 17.83 0.63
N ASN A 72 -2.92 18.80 0.92
CA ASN A 72 -2.06 18.81 2.09
C ASN A 72 -2.72 19.34 3.39
N VAL A 73 -4.04 19.54 3.41
CA VAL A 73 -4.79 19.98 4.61
C VAL A 73 -4.65 18.97 5.75
N GLY A 74 -4.69 17.67 5.42
CA GLY A 74 -4.43 16.57 6.35
C GLY A 74 -2.95 16.34 6.62
N GLY A 75 -2.05 17.10 6.01
CA GLY A 75 -0.63 16.81 5.98
C GLY A 75 -0.25 15.83 4.87
N ILE A 76 0.87 15.15 5.05
CA ILE A 76 1.48 14.25 4.07
C ILE A 76 1.65 12.88 4.69
N VAL A 77 1.34 11.85 3.91
CA VAL A 77 1.63 10.46 4.23
C VAL A 77 2.51 9.90 3.13
N ASN A 78 3.75 9.57 3.47
CA ASN A 78 4.73 9.01 2.54
C ASN A 78 5.02 7.56 2.90
N PHE A 79 4.79 6.65 1.97
CA PHE A 79 5.17 5.25 2.07
C PHE A 79 6.61 5.12 1.57
N VAL A 80 7.51 4.73 2.47
CA VAL A 80 8.93 4.59 2.15
C VAL A 80 9.17 3.13 1.79
N THR A 81 9.53 2.87 0.53
CA THR A 81 9.76 1.49 0.07
C THR A 81 11.09 0.97 0.62
N ARG A 82 11.21 -0.35 0.77
CA ARG A 82 12.45 -0.97 1.28
C ARG A 82 13.68 -0.50 0.52
N ALA A 83 14.73 -0.21 1.28
CA ALA A 83 16.01 0.25 0.73
C ALA A 83 16.69 -0.85 -0.09
N ILE A 84 17.48 -0.44 -1.09
CA ILE A 84 18.40 -1.35 -1.77
C ILE A 84 19.46 -1.77 -0.75
N PRO A 85 19.64 -3.07 -0.46
CA PRO A 85 20.63 -3.52 0.51
C PRO A 85 22.06 -3.18 0.08
N ASP A 86 22.95 -2.94 1.05
CA ASP A 86 24.37 -2.69 0.76
C ASP A 86 25.08 -3.98 0.29
N ALA A 87 24.70 -5.14 0.84
CA ALA A 87 25.23 -6.45 0.47
C ALA A 87 24.15 -7.36 -0.15
N PRO A 88 24.51 -8.37 -0.95
CA PRO A 88 23.55 -9.35 -1.48
C PRO A 88 22.67 -9.94 -0.38
N THR A 89 21.38 -9.69 -0.47
CA THR A 89 20.40 -9.96 0.57
C THR A 89 19.13 -10.54 -0.04
N LEU A 90 18.61 -11.59 0.60
CA LEU A 90 17.30 -12.17 0.35
C LEU A 90 16.51 -12.17 1.66
N LYS A 91 15.36 -11.50 1.70
CA LYS A 91 14.45 -11.49 2.84
C LYS A 91 13.05 -11.82 2.35
N GLY A 92 12.34 -12.67 3.07
CA GLY A 92 10.94 -12.97 2.79
C GLY A 92 10.15 -13.11 4.07
N GLY A 93 8.86 -12.87 3.97
CA GLY A 93 7.92 -13.04 5.07
C GLY A 93 6.57 -13.52 4.55
N ILE A 94 5.89 -14.31 5.36
CA ILE A 94 4.52 -14.74 5.12
C ILE A 94 3.71 -14.55 6.39
N GLN A 95 2.51 -14.03 6.24
CA GLN A 95 1.53 -13.87 7.31
C GLN A 95 0.21 -14.46 6.81
N THR A 96 -0.42 -15.26 7.66
CA THR A 96 -1.71 -15.87 7.38
C THR A 96 -2.67 -15.55 8.51
N GLU A 97 -3.86 -15.08 8.15
CA GLU A 97 -4.92 -14.69 9.06
C GLU A 97 -6.15 -15.55 8.80
N THR A 98 -6.88 -15.87 9.87
CA THR A 98 -8.17 -16.56 9.83
C THR A 98 -9.05 -15.97 10.92
N SER A 99 -10.36 -16.02 10.71
CA SER A 99 -11.35 -15.52 11.66
C SER A 99 -12.27 -16.67 12.09
N PRO A 100 -11.91 -17.45 13.13
CA PRO A 100 -12.63 -18.68 13.47
C PRO A 100 -14.10 -18.49 13.87
N SER A 101 -14.49 -17.26 14.23
CA SER A 101 -15.87 -16.91 14.57
C SER A 101 -16.70 -16.45 13.36
N SER A 102 -16.08 -16.31 12.18
CA SER A 102 -16.74 -15.88 10.94
C SER A 102 -17.46 -17.04 10.25
N SER A 103 -18.49 -16.72 9.46
CA SER A 103 -19.06 -17.66 8.47
C SER A 103 -18.14 -17.88 7.27
N HIS A 104 -17.22 -16.95 7.01
CA HIS A 104 -16.31 -16.99 5.88
C HIS A 104 -15.22 -18.03 6.10
N ASP A 105 -15.28 -19.09 5.30
CA ASP A 105 -14.29 -20.16 5.29
C ASP A 105 -13.11 -19.77 4.41
N GLY A 106 -11.96 -19.45 5.04
CA GLY A 106 -10.77 -19.08 4.29
C GLY A 106 -9.62 -18.59 5.14
N PHE A 107 -8.49 -18.41 4.47
CA PHE A 107 -7.30 -17.76 5.01
C PHE A 107 -6.98 -16.53 4.16
N LYS A 108 -6.68 -15.42 4.81
CA LYS A 108 -6.02 -14.29 4.17
C LYS A 108 -4.53 -14.46 4.31
N THR A 109 -3.81 -14.59 3.20
CA THR A 109 -2.35 -14.75 3.21
C THR A 109 -1.70 -13.55 2.54
N THR A 110 -0.78 -12.92 3.27
CA THR A 110 0.09 -11.86 2.74
C THR A 110 1.53 -12.39 2.71
N GLY A 111 2.15 -12.35 1.53
CA GLY A 111 3.55 -12.71 1.33
C GLY A 111 4.36 -11.49 0.88
N ASN A 112 5.63 -11.41 1.27
CA ASN A 112 6.56 -10.43 0.75
C ASN A 112 7.96 -11.01 0.52
N LEU A 113 8.66 -10.45 -0.45
CA LEU A 113 10.01 -10.82 -0.84
C LEU A 113 10.81 -9.55 -1.15
N LEU A 114 12.04 -9.52 -0.69
CA LEU A 114 13.07 -8.56 -1.08
C LEU A 114 14.29 -9.36 -1.51
N ALA A 115 14.78 -9.08 -2.72
CA ALA A 115 16.05 -9.59 -3.22
C ALA A 115 16.84 -8.42 -3.80
N GLY A 116 18.06 -8.19 -3.33
CA GLY A 116 18.85 -7.06 -3.81
C GLY A 116 20.23 -6.95 -3.19
N GLY A 117 20.99 -5.97 -3.62
CA GLY A 117 22.34 -5.71 -3.15
C GLY A 117 22.98 -4.55 -3.91
N THR A 118 24.13 -4.09 -3.42
CA THR A 118 24.94 -3.07 -4.07
C THR A 118 26.32 -3.65 -4.37
N ALA A 119 26.77 -3.52 -5.61
CA ALA A 119 28.10 -3.95 -6.03
C ALA A 119 29.15 -2.88 -5.71
N ASP A 120 30.41 -3.29 -5.62
CA ASP A 120 31.54 -2.41 -5.28
C ASP A 120 31.72 -1.24 -6.25
N ASN A 121 31.22 -1.36 -7.48
CA ASN A 121 31.23 -0.28 -8.47
C ASN A 121 30.10 0.76 -8.27
N GLY A 122 29.35 0.69 -7.16
CA GLY A 122 28.28 1.62 -6.82
C GLY A 122 26.93 1.32 -7.49
N LEU A 123 26.82 0.23 -8.27
CA LEU A 123 25.56 -0.20 -8.86
C LEU A 123 24.78 -1.07 -7.86
N GLY A 124 23.64 -0.55 -7.42
CA GLY A 124 22.69 -1.24 -6.56
C GLY A 124 21.35 -1.50 -7.23
N GLY A 125 20.76 -2.63 -6.89
CA GLY A 125 19.44 -3.03 -7.38
C GLY A 125 18.65 -3.81 -6.34
N ALA A 126 17.34 -3.67 -6.36
CA ALA A 126 16.43 -4.48 -5.56
C ALA A 126 15.14 -4.81 -6.32
N ILE A 127 14.67 -6.02 -6.11
CA ILE A 127 13.35 -6.52 -6.48
C ILE A 127 12.56 -6.63 -5.17
N LEU A 128 11.43 -5.94 -5.10
CA LEU A 128 10.48 -6.02 -4.00
C LEU A 128 9.19 -6.61 -4.55
N TYR A 129 8.66 -7.62 -3.89
CA TYR A 129 7.37 -8.19 -4.21
C TYR A 129 6.52 -8.27 -2.95
N SER A 130 5.25 -7.90 -3.07
CA SER A 130 4.24 -8.12 -2.04
C SER A 130 2.98 -8.66 -2.70
N GLY A 131 2.42 -9.71 -2.13
CA GLY A 131 1.22 -10.35 -2.65
C GLY A 131 0.20 -10.62 -1.54
N VAL A 132 -1.08 -10.48 -1.87
CA VAL A 132 -2.21 -10.82 -1.00
C VAL A 132 -3.08 -11.86 -1.71
N ARG A 133 -3.55 -12.88 -0.99
CA ARG A 133 -4.48 -13.90 -1.47
C ARG A 133 -5.53 -14.24 -0.40
N GLY A 134 -6.78 -14.42 -0.81
CA GLY A 134 -7.89 -14.87 0.05
C GLY A 134 -8.80 -13.75 0.54
N GLY A 135 -9.79 -14.10 1.37
CA GLY A 135 -10.77 -13.17 1.93
C GLY A 135 -10.49 -12.79 3.39
N ASP A 136 -11.12 -11.72 3.84
CA ASP A 136 -11.12 -11.30 5.25
C ASP A 136 -12.21 -12.04 6.06
N TRP A 137 -12.72 -11.44 7.14
CA TRP A 137 -13.75 -12.07 7.96
C TRP A 137 -15.17 -11.95 7.38
N ARG A 138 -15.38 -11.22 6.28
CA ARG A 138 -16.68 -11.08 5.63
C ARG A 138 -16.76 -11.98 4.41
N GLU A 139 -17.96 -12.46 4.11
CA GLU A 139 -18.24 -13.03 2.80
C GLU A 139 -18.01 -12.01 1.68
N HIS A 140 -17.76 -12.51 0.47
CA HIS A 140 -17.53 -11.69 -0.71
C HIS A 140 -16.36 -10.70 -0.54
N SER A 141 -15.29 -11.15 0.12
CA SER A 141 -14.07 -10.38 0.41
C SER A 141 -12.82 -10.91 -0.29
N ASP A 142 -12.96 -11.93 -1.16
CA ASP A 142 -11.82 -12.55 -1.85
C ASP A 142 -10.98 -11.50 -2.56
N THR A 143 -9.69 -11.49 -2.24
CA THR A 143 -8.71 -10.53 -2.71
C THR A 143 -7.51 -11.24 -3.31
N GLN A 144 -7.07 -10.75 -4.46
CA GLN A 144 -5.80 -11.07 -5.08
C GLN A 144 -5.07 -9.76 -5.43
N ILE A 145 -3.88 -9.56 -4.87
CA ILE A 145 -3.03 -8.41 -5.18
C ILE A 145 -1.62 -8.91 -5.48
N ASP A 146 -1.00 -8.36 -6.52
CA ASP A 146 0.40 -8.55 -6.89
C ASP A 146 1.07 -7.18 -7.10
N ASP A 147 2.07 -6.88 -6.28
CA ASP A 147 2.79 -5.61 -6.33
C ASP A 147 4.30 -5.86 -6.43
N LEU A 148 4.83 -5.67 -7.65
CA LEU A 148 6.24 -5.83 -7.99
C LEU A 148 6.88 -4.46 -8.18
N ILE A 149 7.91 -4.17 -7.41
CA ILE A 149 8.72 -2.96 -7.52
C ILE A 149 10.16 -3.34 -7.87
N LEU A 150 10.70 -2.69 -8.90
CA LEU A 150 12.11 -2.72 -9.26
C LEU A 150 12.75 -1.39 -8.88
N LYS A 151 13.80 -1.42 -8.08
CA LYS A 151 14.60 -0.24 -7.70
C LYS A 151 16.02 -0.39 -8.23
N GLY A 152 16.56 0.70 -8.76
CA GLY A 152 17.95 0.82 -9.15
C GLY A 152 18.57 2.09 -8.57
N LYS A 153 19.81 2.00 -8.13
CA LYS A 153 20.63 3.15 -7.75
C LYS A 153 22.02 2.95 -8.32
N TYR A 154 22.59 3.98 -8.93
CA TYR A 154 23.96 3.97 -9.38
C TYR A 154 24.70 5.18 -8.82
N GLN A 155 25.70 4.93 -7.98
CA GLN A 155 26.60 5.96 -7.49
C GLN A 155 27.73 6.13 -8.52
N ILE A 156 27.72 7.24 -9.25
CA ILE A 156 28.69 7.51 -10.32
C ILE A 156 30.02 7.98 -9.71
N ASP A 157 29.93 8.90 -8.75
CA ASP A 157 31.04 9.44 -7.95
C ASP A 157 30.49 10.00 -6.63
N GLU A 158 31.30 10.71 -5.82
CA GLU A 158 30.87 11.25 -4.52
C GLU A 158 29.75 12.31 -4.62
N ALA A 159 29.65 13.02 -5.75
CA ALA A 159 28.69 14.11 -5.96
C ALA A 159 27.49 13.70 -6.82
N ASN A 160 27.62 12.64 -7.63
CA ASN A 160 26.65 12.27 -8.65
C ASN A 160 26.06 10.88 -8.40
N SER A 161 24.73 10.80 -8.34
CA SER A 161 23.98 9.55 -8.23
C SER A 161 22.75 9.56 -9.12
N LEU A 162 22.41 8.40 -9.69
CA LEU A 162 21.17 8.17 -10.40
C LEU A 162 20.31 7.15 -9.65
N ASN A 163 19.02 7.43 -9.52
CA ASN A 163 18.03 6.50 -8.97
C ASN A 163 16.88 6.30 -9.96
N ALA A 164 16.38 5.07 -10.02
CA ALA A 164 15.26 4.70 -10.86
C ALA A 164 14.36 3.71 -10.11
N MET A 165 13.06 3.79 -10.40
CA MET A 165 12.05 2.91 -9.85
C MET A 165 11.02 2.59 -10.93
N ALA A 166 10.59 1.34 -10.99
CA ALA A 166 9.45 0.90 -11.78
C ALA A 166 8.55 0.02 -10.91
N GLN A 167 7.24 0.15 -11.07
CA GLN A 167 6.25 -0.63 -10.33
C GLN A 167 5.25 -1.24 -11.30
N TYR A 168 4.92 -2.51 -11.08
CA TYR A 168 3.77 -3.17 -11.67
C TYR A 168 2.87 -3.63 -10.53
N TYR A 169 1.69 -3.04 -10.44
CA TYR A 169 0.66 -3.39 -9.48
C TYR A 169 -0.55 -3.91 -10.25
N ASP A 170 -1.01 -5.09 -9.90
CA ASP A 170 -2.24 -5.69 -10.39
C ASP A 170 -3.06 -6.25 -9.23
N GLY A 171 -4.39 -6.20 -9.34
CA GLY A 171 -5.22 -6.77 -8.30
C GLY A 171 -6.70 -6.76 -8.61
N GLU A 172 -7.38 -7.69 -7.98
CA GLU A 172 -8.83 -7.85 -7.98
C GLU A 172 -9.27 -8.09 -6.54
N ALA A 173 -10.37 -7.45 -6.13
CA ALA A 173 -10.94 -7.65 -4.81
C ALA A 173 -12.46 -7.56 -4.90
N GLN A 174 -13.13 -8.52 -4.26
CA GLN A 174 -14.56 -8.45 -4.02
C GLN A 174 -14.86 -7.39 -2.95
N MET A 175 -16.12 -6.93 -2.90
CA MET A 175 -16.53 -5.83 -2.03
C MET A 175 -17.68 -6.28 -1.13
N PRO A 176 -17.43 -6.66 0.15
CA PRO A 176 -18.47 -7.14 1.07
C PRO A 176 -19.60 -6.15 1.37
N GLY A 177 -19.38 -4.86 1.08
CA GLY A 177 -20.37 -3.82 1.33
C GLY A 177 -20.77 -3.69 2.81
N GLY A 178 -21.88 -2.98 3.02
CA GLY A 178 -22.47 -2.78 4.34
C GLY A 178 -23.83 -3.48 4.44
N LEU A 179 -24.13 -3.97 5.64
CA LEU A 179 -25.42 -4.58 5.98
C LEU A 179 -26.36 -3.56 6.60
N ASN A 180 -27.67 -3.75 6.44
CA ASN A 180 -28.64 -3.06 7.28
C ASN A 180 -28.65 -3.70 8.68
N VAL A 181 -29.31 -3.04 9.65
CA VAL A 181 -29.31 -3.47 11.06
C VAL A 181 -29.85 -4.90 11.21
N ARG A 182 -30.96 -5.22 10.52
CA ARG A 182 -31.59 -6.54 10.62
C ARG A 182 -30.67 -7.66 10.13
N ASP A 183 -29.98 -7.43 9.01
CA ASP A 183 -29.08 -8.43 8.44
C ASP A 183 -27.82 -8.55 9.31
N TYR A 184 -27.26 -7.45 9.81
CA TYR A 184 -26.14 -7.50 10.76
C TYR A 184 -26.47 -8.28 12.04
N ASP A 185 -27.66 -8.08 12.62
CA ASP A 185 -28.11 -8.79 13.83
C ASP A 185 -28.32 -10.30 13.57
N ALA A 186 -28.65 -10.68 12.34
CA ALA A 186 -28.84 -12.07 11.95
C ALA A 186 -27.49 -12.78 11.71
N ASP A 187 -26.61 -12.14 10.94
CA ASP A 187 -25.25 -12.60 10.69
C ASP A 187 -24.37 -11.39 10.28
N PRO A 188 -23.39 -10.99 11.10
CA PRO A 188 -22.52 -9.85 10.81
C PRO A 188 -21.45 -10.15 9.75
N TYR A 189 -21.27 -11.41 9.35
CA TYR A 189 -20.24 -11.85 8.42
C TYR A 189 -20.71 -11.93 6.97
N GLN A 190 -22.02 -12.06 6.73
CA GLN A 190 -22.61 -12.11 5.39
C GLN A 190 -22.35 -10.84 4.55
N SER A 191 -22.57 -10.92 3.24
CA SER A 191 -22.45 -9.82 2.27
C SER A 191 -23.62 -9.74 1.32
#